data_AF-A0A9R1UXT8-F1
#
_entry.id   AF-A0A9R1UXT8-F1
#
_cell.length_a   1.000
_cell.length_b   1.000
_cell.length_c   1.000
_cell.angle_alpha   90.00
_cell.angle_beta   90.00
_cell.angle_gamma   90.00
#
_symmetry.space_group_name_H-M   'P 1'
#
loop_
_entity.id
_entity.type
_entity.pdbx_description
1 polymer ?
#
loop_
_entity_poly.entity_id
_entity_poly.type
_entity_poly.pdbx_seq_one_letter_code
_entity_poly.pdbx_strand_id
1 'polypeptide(L)'
;MLRAITLRHLIAHAPRSIYSCRHLGTLVIAEHEGGSLSGTSLSSIEAASKLLCKDNNSLSLLLAGTGPSLQEAATNAASCHPCISQVLVADSDKFKHTLAEPWAKLIHLVQQKHEYSHIVTASSSFGKNILPRAAALLDVSPITDVIEISEPRTFVRPIYAGNALCTIRYTGSNPCMLTIRSTSFPASASLDSKTNAAPIHQVDLSSFGEEGSCRYVKQSKQESERPDLGSARVVITGGRALKSAENFKIVEKLAEKLGAAVGATRAAVDAGYVPNELQVGQTGKIVAPQLYMAFGVSGAIQHIAGMRDSKVIVAVNKDADAPIFQVADYGLVGDLFEIIPELIEKLPEKK
;
A
#
# COMPACT_ATOMS: atom_id res chain seq x y z
N MET A 1 25.91 23.62 -67.43
CA MET A 1 27.00 23.44 -66.46
C MET A 1 26.40 23.53 -65.06
N LEU A 2 25.86 22.42 -64.53
CA LEU A 2 25.34 22.35 -63.15
C LEU A 2 25.85 21.03 -62.54
N ARG A 3 26.70 21.17 -61.52
CA ARG A 3 27.28 20.07 -60.76
C ARG A 3 26.24 19.46 -59.83
N ALA A 4 26.14 18.14 -59.85
CA ALA A 4 25.41 17.36 -58.87
C ALA A 4 26.09 17.47 -57.48
N ILE A 5 25.31 17.79 -56.45
CA ILE A 5 25.70 17.65 -55.04
C ILE A 5 24.88 16.48 -54.49
N THR A 6 25.51 15.32 -54.34
CA THR A 6 24.95 14.17 -53.63
C THR A 6 25.08 14.38 -52.13
N LEU A 7 23.96 14.62 -51.44
CA LEU A 7 23.88 14.61 -49.98
C LEU A 7 23.74 13.14 -49.52
N ARG A 8 24.84 12.52 -49.09
CA ARG A 8 24.79 11.24 -48.38
C ARG A 8 24.32 11.51 -46.94
N HIS A 9 23.07 11.19 -46.63
CA HIS A 9 22.64 11.06 -45.24
C HIS A 9 23.32 9.84 -44.63
N LEU A 10 24.31 10.10 -43.77
CA LEU A 10 24.81 9.14 -42.79
C LEU A 10 23.70 8.92 -41.75
N ILE A 11 22.85 7.92 -41.98
CA ILE A 11 22.05 7.31 -40.92
C ILE A 11 23.03 6.49 -40.09
N ALA A 12 23.55 7.09 -39.02
CA ALA A 12 24.24 6.35 -37.99
C ALA A 12 23.22 5.43 -37.32
N HIS A 13 23.25 4.14 -37.67
CA HIS A 13 22.60 3.11 -36.89
C HIS A 13 23.24 3.10 -35.50
N ALA A 14 22.58 3.75 -34.54
CA ALA A 14 22.86 3.54 -33.12
C ALA A 14 22.71 2.03 -32.85
N PRO A 15 23.69 1.37 -32.19
CA PRO A 15 23.54 -0.03 -31.86
C PRO A 15 22.33 -0.14 -30.92
N ARG A 16 21.38 -1.02 -31.28
CA ARG A 16 20.33 -1.47 -30.36
C ARG A 16 21.03 -1.96 -29.10
N SER A 17 20.93 -1.18 -28.03
CA SER A 17 21.41 -1.56 -26.71
C SER A 17 20.67 -2.82 -26.31
N ILE A 18 21.35 -3.96 -26.41
CA ILE A 18 20.96 -5.18 -25.73
C ILE A 18 21.09 -4.83 -24.25
N TYR A 19 19.97 -4.54 -23.59
CA TYR A 19 19.91 -4.26 -22.16
C TYR A 19 20.37 -5.51 -21.40
N SER A 20 21.68 -5.66 -21.25
CA SER A 20 22.31 -6.54 -20.30
C SER A 20 21.78 -6.14 -18.92
N CYS A 21 21.09 -7.07 -18.25
CA CYS A 21 20.72 -6.97 -16.84
C CYS A 21 22.01 -6.89 -16.00
N ARG A 22 22.63 -5.71 -15.95
CA ARG A 22 23.73 -5.38 -15.05
C ARG A 22 23.08 -4.99 -13.72
N HIS A 23 23.16 -5.88 -12.73
CA HIS A 23 22.78 -5.71 -11.32
C HIS A 23 21.39 -5.11 -11.04
N LEU A 24 20.40 -5.94 -10.68
CA LEU A 24 19.09 -5.43 -10.25
C LEU A 24 19.13 -5.10 -8.75
N GLY A 25 19.43 -3.84 -8.45
CA GLY A 25 19.18 -3.27 -7.13
C GLY A 25 17.72 -2.81 -7.01
N THR A 26 17.03 -3.22 -5.95
CA THR A 26 15.67 -2.76 -5.62
C THR A 26 15.68 -2.01 -4.29
N LEU A 27 15.12 -0.81 -4.26
CA LEU A 27 14.91 -0.04 -3.04
C LEU A 27 13.44 -0.10 -2.63
N VAL A 28 13.17 -0.53 -1.40
CA VAL A 28 11.82 -0.45 -0.81
C VAL A 28 11.75 0.75 0.13
N ILE A 29 10.80 1.67 -0.12
CA ILE A 29 10.51 2.79 0.77
C ILE A 29 9.43 2.33 1.76
N ALA A 30 9.81 2.23 3.03
CA ALA A 30 8.97 1.63 4.05
C ALA A 30 8.47 2.65 5.10
N GLU A 31 7.22 2.45 5.48
CA GLU A 31 6.56 3.06 6.62
C GLU A 31 6.81 2.22 7.89
N HIS A 32 7.01 2.91 9.00
CA HIS A 32 7.10 2.31 10.33
C HIS A 32 6.23 3.09 11.32
N GLU A 33 5.76 2.40 12.35
CA GLU A 33 5.04 2.98 13.46
C GLU A 33 5.38 2.20 14.74
N GLY A 34 5.62 2.91 15.85
CA GLY A 34 5.83 2.29 17.16
C GLY A 34 6.99 1.27 17.18
N GLY A 35 8.06 1.50 16.42
CA GLY A 35 9.20 0.58 16.36
C GLY A 35 9.03 -0.60 15.40
N SER A 36 7.91 -0.69 14.68
CA SER A 36 7.63 -1.81 13.77
C SER A 36 7.31 -1.34 12.35
N LEU A 37 7.65 -2.17 11.35
CA LEU A 37 7.22 -1.93 9.98
C LEU A 37 5.70 -2.06 9.88
N SER A 38 5.08 -1.20 9.07
CA SER A 38 3.66 -1.36 8.74
C SER A 38 3.43 -2.63 7.92
N GLY A 39 2.24 -3.21 8.01
CA GLY A 39 1.87 -4.38 7.18
C GLY A 39 1.93 -4.10 5.67
N THR A 40 1.69 -2.85 5.27
CA THR A 40 1.81 -2.41 3.87
C THR A 40 3.27 -2.36 3.40
N SER A 41 4.21 -2.00 4.28
CA SER A 41 5.66 -2.09 4.01
C SER A 41 6.10 -3.53 3.84
N LEU A 42 5.64 -4.45 4.69
CA LEU A 42 5.93 -5.88 4.56
C LEU A 42 5.42 -6.44 3.22
N SER A 43 4.24 -6.02 2.79
CA SER A 43 3.68 -6.40 1.48
C SER A 43 4.52 -5.86 0.31
N SER A 44 5.11 -4.67 0.47
CA SER A 44 6.00 -4.08 -0.53
C SER A 44 7.35 -4.81 -0.61
N ILE A 45 7.85 -5.33 0.52
CA ILE A 45 9.03 -6.19 0.57
C ILE A 45 8.77 -7.51 -0.16
N GLU A 46 7.60 -8.12 0.05
CA GLU A 46 7.19 -9.35 -0.65
C GLU A 46 7.03 -9.12 -2.17
N ALA A 47 6.51 -7.96 -2.58
CA ALA A 47 6.49 -7.61 -4.00
C ALA A 47 7.88 -7.40 -4.58
N ALA A 48 8.75 -6.70 -3.85
CA ALA A 48 10.13 -6.45 -4.27
C ALA A 48 10.97 -7.73 -4.34
N SER A 49 10.71 -8.73 -3.49
CA SER A 49 11.40 -10.03 -3.54
C SER A 49 11.14 -10.75 -4.87
N LYS A 50 9.94 -10.61 -5.45
CA LYS A 50 9.59 -11.17 -6.77
C LYS A 50 10.36 -10.54 -7.95
N LEU A 51 10.91 -9.33 -7.77
CA LEU A 51 11.79 -8.69 -8.76
C LEU A 51 13.21 -9.27 -8.74
N LEU A 52 13.58 -9.99 -7.67
CA LEU A 52 14.90 -10.58 -7.51
C LEU A 52 14.95 -11.91 -8.29
N CYS A 53 15.07 -11.84 -9.61
CA CYS A 53 14.91 -13.03 -10.45
C CYS A 53 16.17 -13.94 -10.56
N LYS A 54 17.37 -13.52 -10.13
CA LYS A 54 18.66 -14.25 -10.31
C LYS A 54 19.74 -13.84 -9.30
N ASP A 55 20.85 -14.58 -9.27
CA ASP A 55 22.07 -14.25 -8.54
C ASP A 55 22.55 -12.82 -8.84
N ASN A 56 23.13 -12.13 -7.83
CA ASN A 56 23.56 -10.73 -7.84
C ASN A 56 22.45 -9.65 -7.85
N ASN A 57 21.27 -9.93 -7.31
CA ASN A 57 20.26 -8.89 -7.02
C ASN A 57 20.25 -8.54 -5.53
N SER A 58 20.04 -7.26 -5.20
CA SER A 58 20.03 -6.77 -3.82
C SER A 58 18.75 -6.00 -3.53
N LEU A 59 18.13 -6.27 -2.39
CA LEU A 59 17.00 -5.49 -1.89
C LEU A 59 17.45 -4.66 -0.70
N SER A 60 17.35 -3.35 -0.82
CA SER A 60 17.61 -2.40 0.26
C SER A 60 16.30 -1.86 0.79
N LEU A 61 16.18 -1.68 2.10
CA LEU A 61 15.06 -0.98 2.71
C LEU A 61 15.48 0.44 3.08
N LEU A 62 14.65 1.44 2.83
CA LEU A 62 14.84 2.80 3.33
C LEU A 62 13.80 3.11 4.40
N LEU A 63 14.30 3.48 5.59
CA LEU A 63 13.52 4.03 6.69
C LEU A 63 13.99 5.43 7.01
N ALA A 64 13.05 6.33 7.32
CA ALA A 64 13.36 7.67 7.79
C ALA A 64 12.45 8.04 8.95
N GLY A 65 12.96 8.87 9.85
CA GLY A 65 12.25 9.29 11.06
C GLY A 65 13.19 9.98 12.03
N THR A 66 12.84 9.97 13.30
CA THR A 66 13.69 10.50 14.39
C THR A 66 13.49 9.65 15.64
N GLY A 67 14.55 9.48 16.43
CA GLY A 67 14.49 8.92 17.77
C GLY A 67 14.45 7.39 17.87
N PRO A 68 14.20 6.84 19.08
CA PRO A 68 14.39 5.42 19.38
C PRO A 68 13.51 4.47 18.57
N SER A 69 12.27 4.89 18.24
CA SER A 69 11.35 4.07 17.45
C SER A 69 11.87 3.80 16.03
N LEU A 70 12.63 4.74 15.44
CA LEU A 70 13.28 4.51 14.14
C LEU A 70 14.34 3.41 14.23
N GLN A 71 15.14 3.42 15.30
CA GLN A 71 16.22 2.46 15.50
C GLN A 71 15.67 1.05 15.79
N GLU A 72 14.58 0.97 16.55
CA GLU A 72 13.84 -0.27 16.77
C GLU A 72 13.25 -0.79 15.45
N ALA A 73 12.62 0.08 14.65
CA ALA A 73 12.08 -0.28 13.34
C ALA A 73 13.18 -0.77 12.38
N ALA A 74 14.36 -0.15 12.39
CA ALA A 74 15.50 -0.59 11.59
C ALA A 74 16.01 -1.98 12.00
N THR A 75 16.05 -2.26 13.30
CA THR A 75 16.46 -3.57 13.83
C THR A 75 15.46 -4.65 13.45
N ASN A 76 14.16 -4.37 13.60
CA ASN A 76 13.09 -5.27 13.18
C ASN A 76 13.12 -5.51 11.66
N ALA A 77 13.31 -4.44 10.89
CA ALA A 77 13.42 -4.51 9.43
C ALA A 77 14.61 -5.35 8.95
N ALA A 78 15.78 -5.24 9.60
CA ALA A 78 16.97 -5.99 9.22
C ALA A 78 16.78 -7.51 9.29
N SER A 79 15.76 -7.97 10.02
CA SER A 79 15.52 -9.38 10.32
C SER A 79 14.19 -9.91 9.76
N CYS A 80 13.38 -9.06 9.11
CA CYS A 80 11.98 -9.40 8.80
C CYS A 80 11.80 -10.20 7.51
N HIS A 81 12.81 -10.24 6.63
CA HIS A 81 12.72 -10.95 5.37
C HIS A 81 14.11 -11.35 4.84
N PRO A 82 14.31 -12.60 4.36
CA PRO A 82 15.64 -13.10 3.95
C PRO A 82 16.27 -12.35 2.79
N CYS A 83 15.46 -11.77 1.91
CA CYS A 83 15.97 -11.03 0.76
C CYS A 83 16.54 -9.64 1.09
N ILE A 84 16.34 -9.13 2.32
CA ILE A 84 16.86 -7.82 2.70
C ILE A 84 18.38 -7.90 2.81
N SER A 85 19.06 -7.13 1.97
CA SER A 85 20.53 -7.06 1.90
C SER A 85 21.11 -5.97 2.79
N GLN A 86 20.35 -4.90 3.04
CA GLN A 86 20.73 -3.81 3.94
C GLN A 86 19.51 -2.96 4.31
N VAL A 87 19.61 -2.26 5.43
CA VAL A 87 18.65 -1.24 5.86
C VAL A 87 19.34 0.11 5.88
N LEU A 88 18.86 1.04 5.07
CA LEU A 88 19.27 2.43 5.05
C LEU A 88 18.39 3.23 6.01
N VAL A 89 19.00 3.97 6.92
CA VAL A 89 18.32 4.76 7.96
C VAL A 89 18.66 6.23 7.77
N ALA A 90 17.63 7.06 7.58
CA ALA A 90 17.75 8.51 7.56
C ALA A 90 17.15 9.09 8.87
N ASP A 91 18.02 9.30 9.85
CA ASP A 91 17.65 9.83 11.17
C ASP A 91 17.74 11.36 11.18
N SER A 92 16.58 12.04 11.22
CA SER A 92 16.46 13.49 11.29
C SER A 92 15.05 13.92 11.65
N ASP A 93 14.92 15.00 12.42
CA ASP A 93 13.63 15.62 12.75
C ASP A 93 12.83 16.05 11.51
N LYS A 94 13.50 16.25 10.36
CA LYS A 94 12.85 16.53 9.06
C LYS A 94 11.92 15.41 8.61
N PHE A 95 12.14 14.19 9.08
CA PHE A 95 11.34 13.01 8.75
C PHE A 95 10.37 12.61 9.86
N LYS A 96 10.28 13.39 10.94
CA LYS A 96 9.30 13.17 12.03
C LYS A 96 7.87 13.08 11.51
N HIS A 97 7.56 13.84 10.46
CA HIS A 97 6.28 13.80 9.76
C HIS A 97 6.50 13.43 8.30
N THR A 98 5.54 12.73 7.72
CA THR A 98 5.62 12.14 6.38
C THR A 98 5.32 13.15 5.25
N LEU A 99 6.00 14.30 5.29
CA LEU A 99 5.86 15.34 4.27
C LEU A 99 6.48 14.91 2.93
N ALA A 100 5.82 15.23 1.82
CA ALA A 100 6.25 14.76 0.49
C ALA A 100 7.58 15.37 0.04
N GLU A 101 7.82 16.64 0.34
CA GLU A 101 9.03 17.38 -0.05
C GLU A 101 10.33 16.74 0.48
N PRO A 102 10.50 16.56 1.82
CA PRO A 102 11.72 15.96 2.34
C PRO A 102 11.87 14.50 1.90
N TRP A 103 10.79 13.72 1.90
CA TRP A 103 10.86 12.32 1.48
C TRP A 103 11.24 12.15 0.00
N ALA A 104 10.71 12.97 -0.90
CA ALA A 104 11.08 12.92 -2.32
C ALA A 104 12.55 13.29 -2.55
N LYS A 105 13.07 14.30 -1.83
CA LYS A 105 14.49 14.67 -1.86
C LYS A 105 15.37 13.56 -1.30
N LEU A 106 14.93 12.87 -0.24
CA LEU A 106 15.67 11.76 0.35
C LEU A 106 15.79 10.59 -0.64
N ILE A 107 14.68 10.22 -1.29
CA ILE A 107 14.67 9.18 -2.32
C ILE A 107 15.63 9.55 -3.47
N HIS A 108 15.60 10.80 -3.91
CA HIS A 108 16.51 11.29 -4.95
C HIS A 108 17.98 11.17 -4.50
N LEU A 109 18.34 11.61 -3.29
CA LEU A 109 19.69 11.50 -2.73
C LEU A 109 20.17 10.05 -2.66
N VAL A 110 19.33 9.15 -2.15
CA VAL A 110 19.64 7.72 -2.07
C VAL A 110 19.81 7.12 -3.47
N GLN A 111 18.96 7.50 -4.42
CA GLN A 111 19.05 7.02 -5.80
C GLN A 111 20.36 7.47 -6.49
N GLN A 112 20.80 8.72 -6.30
CA GLN A 112 22.06 9.21 -6.88
C GLN A 112 23.29 8.47 -6.35
N LYS A 113 23.24 7.99 -5.11
CA LYS A 113 24.36 7.28 -4.47
C LYS A 113 24.42 5.79 -4.83
N HIS A 114 23.27 5.14 -5.00
CA HIS A 114 23.18 3.68 -5.09
C HIS A 114 22.69 3.17 -6.45
N GLU A 115 22.16 4.03 -7.32
CA GLU A 115 21.74 3.70 -8.69
C GLU A 115 20.78 2.50 -8.80
N TYR A 116 19.74 2.45 -7.97
CA TYR A 116 18.77 1.34 -8.00
C TYR A 116 18.06 1.22 -9.36
N SER A 117 17.79 -0.01 -9.75
CA SER A 117 16.99 -0.35 -10.94
C SER A 117 15.49 -0.19 -10.71
N HIS A 118 15.03 -0.43 -9.48
CA HIS A 118 13.64 -0.36 -9.07
C HIS A 118 13.51 0.39 -7.74
N ILE A 119 12.46 1.20 -7.61
CA ILE A 119 12.04 1.78 -6.34
C ILE A 119 10.58 1.42 -6.11
N VAL A 120 10.29 0.83 -4.96
CA VAL A 120 8.99 0.23 -4.65
C VAL A 120 8.46 0.77 -3.33
N THR A 121 7.18 1.08 -3.26
CA THR A 121 6.49 1.42 -2.01
C THR A 121 5.03 0.96 -2.05
N ALA A 122 4.33 0.98 -0.93
CA ALA A 122 2.92 0.61 -0.90
C ALA A 122 2.05 1.65 -1.61
N SER A 123 0.91 1.23 -2.16
CA SER A 123 -0.18 2.08 -2.67
C SER A 123 -0.99 2.70 -1.52
N SER A 124 -0.34 2.98 -0.39
CA SER A 124 -0.87 3.65 0.81
C SER A 124 -0.94 5.16 0.61
N SER A 125 -1.55 5.89 1.55
CA SER A 125 -1.54 7.35 1.55
C SER A 125 -0.12 7.92 1.53
N PHE A 126 0.81 7.29 2.25
CA PHE A 126 2.23 7.65 2.26
C PHE A 126 2.88 7.47 0.89
N GLY A 127 2.78 6.27 0.30
CA GLY A 127 3.43 6.00 -0.98
C GLY A 127 2.84 6.80 -2.14
N LYS A 128 1.51 6.99 -2.16
CA LYS A 128 0.81 7.83 -3.14
C LYS A 128 1.16 9.32 -2.99
N ASN A 129 1.49 9.77 -1.78
CA ASN A 129 1.91 11.15 -1.51
C ASN A 129 3.35 11.41 -1.99
N ILE A 130 4.26 10.46 -1.76
CA ILE A 130 5.71 10.68 -1.96
C ILE A 130 6.19 10.26 -3.35
N LEU A 131 5.79 9.07 -3.82
CA LEU A 131 6.39 8.45 -5.00
C LEU A 131 6.23 9.29 -6.27
N PRO A 132 5.07 9.90 -6.59
CA PRO A 132 4.94 10.72 -7.80
C PRO A 132 5.89 11.92 -7.81
N ARG A 133 6.13 12.51 -6.64
CA ARG A 133 7.05 13.64 -6.50
C ARG A 133 8.51 13.22 -6.66
N ALA A 134 8.90 12.09 -6.07
CA ALA A 134 10.23 11.52 -6.26
C ALA A 134 10.48 11.14 -7.73
N ALA A 135 9.48 10.57 -8.40
CA ALA A 135 9.56 10.22 -9.82
C ALA A 135 9.73 11.45 -10.71
N ALA A 136 9.03 12.56 -10.42
CA ALA A 136 9.21 13.82 -11.13
C ALA A 136 10.64 14.40 -10.94
N LEU A 137 11.23 14.31 -9.75
CA LEU A 137 12.62 14.75 -9.51
C LEU A 137 13.66 13.91 -10.25
N LEU A 138 13.33 12.66 -10.58
CA LEU A 138 14.20 11.73 -11.29
C LEU A 138 13.88 11.66 -12.80
N ASP A 139 12.90 12.42 -13.28
CA ASP A 139 12.41 12.43 -14.66
C ASP A 139 12.03 11.02 -15.18
N VAL A 140 11.29 10.26 -14.35
CA VAL A 140 10.77 8.93 -14.70
C VAL A 140 9.26 8.83 -14.52
N SER A 141 8.63 7.92 -15.26
CA SER A 141 7.19 7.68 -15.18
C SER A 141 6.87 6.53 -14.20
N PRO A 142 6.22 6.79 -13.06
CA PRO A 142 5.90 5.74 -12.09
C PRO A 142 4.70 4.89 -12.56
N ILE A 143 4.70 3.61 -12.20
CA ILE A 143 3.56 2.72 -12.40
C ILE A 143 2.85 2.53 -11.06
N THR A 144 1.60 2.98 -10.99
CA THR A 144 0.85 2.98 -9.73
C THR A 144 -0.06 1.76 -9.58
N ASP A 145 -0.28 1.35 -8.33
CA ASP A 145 -1.26 0.34 -7.91
C ASP A 145 -1.07 -1.02 -8.59
N VAL A 146 0.17 -1.47 -8.69
CA VAL A 146 0.55 -2.76 -9.28
C VAL A 146 0.03 -3.91 -8.41
N ILE A 147 -0.60 -4.89 -9.07
CA ILE A 147 -1.15 -6.11 -8.44
C ILE A 147 -0.38 -7.38 -8.83
N GLU A 148 0.39 -7.33 -9.92
CA GLU A 148 1.18 -8.46 -10.41
C GLU A 148 2.48 -7.96 -11.04
N ILE A 149 3.55 -8.74 -10.86
CA ILE A 149 4.85 -8.56 -11.50
C ILE A 149 5.07 -9.78 -12.38
N SER A 150 4.76 -9.67 -13.67
CA SER A 150 4.86 -10.79 -14.62
C SER A 150 6.30 -10.99 -15.11
N GLU A 151 7.05 -9.90 -15.27
CA GLU A 151 8.47 -9.87 -15.62
C GLU A 151 9.14 -8.68 -14.90
N PRO A 152 10.49 -8.59 -14.82
CA PRO A 152 11.17 -7.50 -14.12
C PRO A 152 10.72 -6.08 -14.52
N ARG A 153 10.25 -5.87 -15.75
CA ARG A 153 9.71 -4.59 -16.24
C ARG A 153 8.29 -4.68 -16.80
N THR A 154 7.58 -5.77 -16.55
CA THR A 154 6.21 -5.98 -17.04
C THR A 154 5.29 -6.22 -15.85
N PHE A 155 4.29 -5.36 -15.69
CA PHE A 155 3.44 -5.28 -14.51
C PHE A 155 1.97 -5.32 -14.90
N VAL A 156 1.11 -5.82 -14.02
CA VAL A 156 -0.35 -5.73 -14.17
C VAL A 156 -0.90 -4.79 -13.11
N ARG A 157 -1.80 -3.89 -13.52
CA ARG A 157 -2.55 -3.03 -12.61
C ARG A 157 -4.03 -2.98 -12.99
N PRO A 158 -4.93 -2.77 -12.02
CA PRO A 158 -6.33 -2.51 -12.30
C PRO A 158 -6.52 -1.08 -12.82
N ILE A 159 -7.49 -0.93 -13.72
CA ILE A 159 -8.05 0.33 -14.19
C ILE A 159 -9.58 0.26 -14.11
N TYR A 160 -10.26 1.40 -14.25
CA TYR A 160 -11.73 1.50 -14.16
C TYR A 160 -12.30 0.81 -12.90
N ALA A 161 -11.75 1.15 -11.73
CA ALA A 161 -12.14 0.57 -10.43
C ALA A 161 -12.02 -0.97 -10.36
N GLY A 162 -11.10 -1.57 -11.14
CA GLY A 162 -10.88 -3.01 -11.17
C GLY A 162 -11.73 -3.76 -12.19
N ASN A 163 -12.51 -3.07 -13.02
CA ASN A 163 -13.29 -3.71 -14.08
C ASN A 163 -12.43 -4.17 -15.27
N ALA A 164 -11.22 -3.63 -15.41
CA ALA A 164 -10.24 -4.11 -16.38
C ALA A 164 -8.84 -4.16 -15.77
N LEU A 165 -8.04 -5.10 -16.27
CA LEU A 165 -6.62 -5.23 -15.95
C LEU A 165 -5.80 -4.72 -17.13
N CYS A 166 -4.76 -3.95 -16.83
CA CYS A 166 -3.84 -3.40 -17.82
C CYS A 166 -2.44 -3.96 -17.57
N THR A 167 -1.89 -4.65 -18.57
CA THR A 167 -0.50 -5.09 -18.58
C THR A 167 0.37 -3.97 -19.17
N ILE A 168 1.34 -3.50 -18.39
CA ILE A 168 2.21 -2.37 -18.70
C ILE A 168 3.65 -2.84 -18.73
N ARG A 169 4.35 -2.58 -19.83
CA ARG A 169 5.81 -2.77 -19.94
C ARG A 169 6.52 -1.43 -19.80
N TYR A 170 7.42 -1.32 -18.81
CA TYR A 170 8.19 -0.12 -18.57
C TYR A 170 9.39 0.00 -19.53
N THR A 171 9.39 1.05 -20.34
CA THR A 171 10.44 1.32 -21.35
C THR A 171 11.35 2.50 -21.00
N GLY A 172 11.13 3.18 -19.87
CA GLY A 172 11.93 4.32 -19.43
C GLY A 172 13.32 3.95 -18.91
N SER A 173 14.10 4.95 -18.52
CA SER A 173 15.37 4.81 -17.79
C SER A 173 15.14 4.32 -16.35
N ASN A 174 16.20 3.88 -15.68
CA ASN A 174 16.12 3.54 -14.26
C ASN A 174 16.07 4.82 -13.40
N PRO A 175 15.44 4.78 -12.21
CA PRO A 175 14.74 3.63 -11.65
C PRO A 175 13.32 3.43 -12.23
N CYS A 176 12.88 2.18 -12.36
CA CYS A 176 11.47 1.87 -12.53
C CYS A 176 10.75 2.01 -11.18
N MET A 177 9.88 3.02 -11.05
CA MET A 177 9.23 3.35 -9.78
C MET A 177 7.81 2.79 -9.71
N LEU A 178 7.48 2.09 -8.63
CA LEU A 178 6.23 1.33 -8.47
C LEU A 178 5.53 1.68 -7.15
N THR A 179 4.21 1.87 -7.19
CA THR A 179 3.38 1.62 -6.00
C THR A 179 2.69 0.26 -6.10
N ILE A 180 2.71 -0.49 -5.00
CA ILE A 180 2.19 -1.86 -4.94
C ILE A 180 0.89 -1.89 -4.16
N ARG A 181 -0.12 -2.57 -4.69
CA ARG A 181 -1.34 -2.86 -3.93
C ARG A 181 -1.03 -3.94 -2.89
N SER A 182 -0.99 -3.56 -1.61
CA SER A 182 -0.58 -4.44 -0.51
C SER A 182 -1.37 -5.75 -0.45
N THR A 183 -2.66 -5.71 -0.75
CA THR A 183 -3.54 -6.90 -0.71
C THR A 183 -3.18 -7.96 -1.73
N SER A 184 -2.46 -7.61 -2.81
CA SER A 184 -2.03 -8.56 -3.85
C SER A 184 -0.70 -9.26 -3.52
N PHE A 185 0.03 -8.78 -2.51
CA PHE A 185 1.32 -9.31 -2.07
C PHE A 185 1.31 -9.50 -0.55
N PRO A 186 0.49 -10.42 -0.03
CA PRO A 186 0.37 -10.62 1.41
C PRO A 186 1.73 -11.02 2.00
N ALA A 187 2.14 -10.34 3.06
CA ALA A 187 3.37 -10.67 3.77
C ALA A 187 3.34 -12.14 4.24
N SER A 188 4.41 -12.88 3.95
CA SER A 188 4.57 -14.26 4.40
C SER A 188 4.52 -14.34 5.93
N ALA A 189 3.73 -15.27 6.49
CA ALA A 189 3.46 -15.40 7.92
C ALA A 189 4.68 -15.82 8.78
N SER A 190 5.88 -15.92 8.19
CA SER A 190 7.11 -16.30 8.85
C SER A 190 7.75 -15.12 9.59
N LEU A 191 7.03 -14.55 10.56
CA LEU A 191 7.59 -13.63 11.56
C LEU A 191 8.52 -14.36 12.56
N ASP A 192 8.45 -15.69 12.63
CA ASP A 192 9.25 -16.51 13.55
C ASP A 192 10.58 -17.00 12.99
N SER A 193 10.83 -16.77 11.70
CA SER A 193 12.11 -17.07 11.05
C SER A 193 12.97 -15.81 11.05
N LYS A 194 13.56 -15.45 12.20
CA LYS A 194 14.61 -14.43 12.24
C LYS A 194 15.74 -14.89 11.31
N THR A 195 15.88 -14.23 10.18
CA THR A 195 17.00 -14.45 9.26
C THR A 195 18.25 -13.78 9.83
N ASN A 196 19.43 -14.07 9.27
CA ASN A 196 20.63 -13.32 9.62
C ASN A 196 20.34 -11.82 9.41
N ALA A 197 20.62 -11.01 10.43
CA ALA A 197 20.32 -9.58 10.40
C ALA A 197 21.14 -8.89 9.30
N ALA A 198 20.45 -8.20 8.40
CA ALA A 198 21.07 -7.36 7.39
C ALA A 198 21.81 -6.18 8.02
N PRO A 199 22.93 -5.71 7.44
CA PRO A 199 23.62 -4.52 7.93
C PRO A 199 22.72 -3.28 7.88
N ILE A 200 22.82 -2.44 8.90
CA ILE A 200 22.13 -1.16 9.02
C ILE A 200 23.14 -0.05 8.70
N HIS A 201 22.83 0.81 7.74
CA HIS A 201 23.68 1.94 7.32
C HIS A 201 22.94 3.26 7.49
N GLN A 202 23.61 4.23 8.09
CA GLN A 202 23.12 5.61 8.17
C GLN A 202 23.26 6.29 6.81
N VAL A 203 22.20 6.95 6.36
CA VAL A 203 22.22 7.80 5.17
C VAL A 203 22.93 9.10 5.53
N ASP A 204 23.88 9.50 4.69
CA ASP A 204 24.54 10.79 4.84
C ASP A 204 23.58 11.92 4.42
N LEU A 205 23.16 12.73 5.41
CA LEU A 205 22.24 13.85 5.23
C LEU A 205 22.97 15.21 5.22
N SER A 206 24.30 15.24 5.13
CA SER A 206 25.10 16.48 5.15
C SER A 206 24.72 17.47 4.04
N SER A 207 24.32 16.97 2.86
CA SER A 207 23.84 17.77 1.73
C SER A 207 22.33 18.02 1.72
N PHE A 208 21.61 17.57 2.75
CA PHE A 208 20.16 17.64 2.82
C PHE A 208 19.68 19.03 3.28
N GLY A 209 19.50 19.94 2.31
CA GLY A 209 19.03 21.31 2.55
C GLY A 209 17.61 21.42 3.13
N GLU A 210 17.25 22.60 3.61
CA GLU A 210 15.90 22.91 4.13
C GLU A 210 14.93 23.48 3.08
N GLU A 211 13.66 23.53 3.51
CA GLU A 211 12.51 24.22 2.94
C GLU A 211 11.80 23.53 1.77
N GLY A 212 10.83 22.69 2.14
CA GLY A 212 9.59 22.60 1.38
C GLY A 212 8.68 23.76 1.77
N SER A 213 7.79 24.17 0.87
CA SER A 213 6.79 25.21 1.13
C SER A 213 5.69 24.80 2.13
N CYS A 214 5.66 23.52 2.51
CA CYS A 214 4.66 22.95 3.41
C CYS A 214 5.27 22.66 4.79
N ARG A 215 4.52 23.03 5.84
CA ARG A 215 4.85 22.70 7.23
C ARG A 215 3.74 21.86 7.86
N TYR A 216 4.13 20.90 8.68
CA TYR A 216 3.19 20.18 9.53
C TYR A 216 2.65 21.11 10.63
N VAL A 217 1.35 21.04 10.90
CA VAL A 217 0.69 21.84 11.97
C VAL A 217 0.07 20.93 13.02
N LYS A 218 -0.76 19.96 12.60
CA LYS A 218 -1.49 19.07 13.52
C LYS A 218 -1.88 17.77 12.81
N GLN A 219 -1.93 16.70 13.59
CA GLN A 219 -2.55 15.41 13.25
C GLN A 219 -3.48 15.05 14.42
N SER A 220 -4.71 14.67 14.10
CA SER A 220 -5.66 14.09 15.05
C SER A 220 -5.78 12.62 14.71
N LYS A 221 -5.12 11.76 15.47
CA LYS A 221 -5.21 10.30 15.33
C LYS A 221 -6.13 9.78 16.41
N GLN A 222 -7.11 8.96 16.04
CA GLN A 222 -7.92 8.26 17.03
C GLN A 222 -7.18 6.98 17.41
N GLU A 223 -6.75 6.87 18.67
CA GLU A 223 -6.18 5.62 19.17
C GLU A 223 -7.29 4.57 19.22
N SER A 224 -7.00 3.39 18.66
CA SER A 224 -7.90 2.26 18.67
C SER A 224 -7.10 1.01 18.98
N GLU A 225 -7.57 0.20 19.93
CA GLU A 225 -7.04 -1.15 20.18
C GLU A 225 -7.42 -2.14 19.07
N ARG A 226 -8.24 -1.71 18.11
CA ARG A 226 -8.73 -2.56 17.03
C ARG A 226 -7.67 -2.70 15.93
N PRO A 227 -7.66 -3.84 15.20
CA PRO A 227 -6.77 -4.00 14.06
C PRO A 227 -6.98 -2.91 13.00
N ASP A 228 -5.90 -2.48 12.34
CA ASP A 228 -6.02 -1.59 11.19
C ASP A 228 -6.74 -2.30 10.03
N LEU A 229 -7.62 -1.55 9.36
CA LEU A 229 -8.39 -2.04 8.21
C LEU A 229 -7.52 -2.63 7.10
N GLY A 230 -6.32 -2.08 6.87
CA GLY A 230 -5.44 -2.52 5.79
C GLY A 230 -4.82 -3.90 6.01
N SER A 231 -4.77 -4.38 7.25
CA SER A 231 -4.12 -5.65 7.62
C SER A 231 -5.04 -6.65 8.33
N ALA A 232 -6.28 -6.26 8.64
CA ALA A 232 -7.22 -7.09 9.37
C ALA A 232 -7.63 -8.36 8.61
N ARG A 233 -7.68 -9.49 9.34
CA ARG A 233 -8.19 -10.76 8.79
C ARG A 233 -9.70 -10.78 8.65
N VAL A 234 -10.41 -10.08 9.53
CA VAL A 234 -11.87 -9.94 9.53
C VAL A 234 -12.20 -8.46 9.54
N VAL A 235 -13.09 -8.03 8.66
CA VAL A 235 -13.61 -6.66 8.62
C VAL A 235 -15.13 -6.70 8.70
N ILE A 236 -15.69 -6.00 9.68
CA ILE A 236 -17.14 -5.80 9.78
C ILE A 236 -17.45 -4.36 9.42
N THR A 237 -18.29 -4.20 8.41
CA THR A 237 -18.60 -2.90 7.81
C THR A 237 -20.06 -2.52 7.99
N GLY A 238 -20.27 -1.30 8.49
CA GLY A 238 -21.58 -0.67 8.59
C GLY A 238 -21.87 0.33 7.46
N GLY A 239 -23.12 0.36 6.99
CA GLY A 239 -23.61 1.35 6.03
C GLY A 239 -24.45 2.48 6.65
N ARG A 240 -24.95 3.37 5.79
CA ARG A 240 -25.87 4.46 6.20
C ARG A 240 -27.17 3.94 6.83
N ALA A 241 -27.55 2.68 6.57
CA ALA A 241 -28.74 2.07 7.15
C ALA A 241 -28.70 1.97 8.69
N LEU A 242 -27.54 2.17 9.34
CA LEU A 242 -27.41 2.28 10.79
C LEU A 242 -28.03 3.57 11.36
N LYS A 243 -28.29 4.59 10.54
CA LYS A 243 -29.00 5.85 10.89
C LYS A 243 -28.31 6.79 11.89
N SER A 244 -27.38 6.35 12.73
CA SER A 244 -26.68 7.21 13.69
C SER A 244 -25.34 6.62 14.15
N ALA A 245 -24.49 7.47 14.76
CA ALA A 245 -23.26 7.04 15.44
C ALA A 245 -23.56 6.12 16.65
N GLU A 246 -24.65 6.40 17.38
CA GLU A 246 -25.11 5.58 18.52
C GLU A 246 -25.38 4.13 18.08
N ASN A 247 -26.11 3.97 16.98
CA ASN A 247 -26.45 2.67 16.43
C ASN A 247 -25.22 1.96 15.84
N PHE A 248 -24.23 2.71 15.35
CA PHE A 248 -23.00 2.14 14.81
C PHE A 248 -22.24 1.29 15.84
N LYS A 249 -22.43 1.56 17.15
CA LYS A 249 -21.88 0.76 18.25
C LYS A 249 -22.23 -0.73 18.17
N ILE A 250 -23.34 -1.13 17.54
CA ILE A 250 -23.68 -2.56 17.39
C ILE A 250 -22.69 -3.28 16.47
N VAL A 251 -22.21 -2.60 15.42
CA VAL A 251 -21.17 -3.10 14.52
C VAL A 251 -19.84 -3.18 15.27
N GLU A 252 -19.52 -2.17 16.08
CA GLU A 252 -18.31 -2.18 16.90
C GLU A 252 -18.27 -3.32 17.91
N LYS A 253 -19.40 -3.62 18.58
CA LYS A 253 -19.53 -4.74 19.52
C LYS A 253 -19.30 -6.09 18.83
N LEU A 254 -19.86 -6.28 17.64
CA LEU A 254 -19.62 -7.50 16.86
C LEU A 254 -18.14 -7.60 16.47
N ALA A 255 -17.51 -6.48 16.11
CA ALA A 255 -16.10 -6.45 15.75
C ALA A 255 -15.18 -6.75 16.93
N GLU A 256 -15.48 -6.21 18.09
CA GLU A 256 -14.77 -6.53 19.34
C GLU A 256 -14.85 -8.04 19.64
N LYS A 257 -16.06 -8.62 19.57
CA LYS A 257 -16.27 -10.05 19.81
C LYS A 257 -15.48 -10.94 18.86
N LEU A 258 -15.32 -10.53 17.60
CA LEU A 258 -14.56 -11.27 16.59
C LEU A 258 -13.08 -10.87 16.49
N GLY A 259 -12.61 -9.90 17.29
CA GLY A 259 -11.27 -9.32 17.13
C GLY A 259 -11.03 -8.75 15.73
N ALA A 260 -12.09 -8.22 15.11
CA ALA A 260 -12.12 -7.72 13.74
C ALA A 260 -11.86 -6.21 13.69
N ALA A 261 -11.45 -5.73 12.51
CA ALA A 261 -11.48 -4.30 12.22
C ALA A 261 -12.90 -3.84 11.88
N VAL A 262 -13.16 -2.55 12.14
CA VAL A 262 -14.42 -1.90 11.81
C VAL A 262 -14.26 -1.11 10.52
N GLY A 263 -15.14 -1.35 9.55
CA GLY A 263 -15.22 -0.59 8.32
C GLY A 263 -16.52 0.19 8.20
N ALA A 264 -16.56 1.14 7.27
CA ALA A 264 -17.74 1.93 7.00
C ALA A 264 -17.85 2.32 5.52
N THR A 265 -19.08 2.47 5.06
CA THR A 265 -19.34 3.11 3.74
C THR A 265 -19.05 4.61 3.82
N ARG A 266 -18.66 5.22 2.69
CA ARG A 266 -18.57 6.69 2.58
C ARG A 266 -19.85 7.40 3.04
N ALA A 267 -21.02 6.84 2.71
CA ALA A 267 -22.30 7.43 3.10
C ALA A 267 -22.52 7.50 4.62
N ALA A 268 -21.89 6.60 5.40
CA ALA A 268 -21.92 6.65 6.86
C ALA A 268 -20.92 7.68 7.42
N VAL A 269 -19.75 7.82 6.78
CA VAL A 269 -18.74 8.83 7.11
C VAL A 269 -19.27 10.24 6.84
N ASP A 270 -19.83 10.47 5.65
CA ASP A 270 -20.40 11.76 5.24
C ASP A 270 -21.59 12.16 6.14
N ALA A 271 -22.28 11.18 6.75
CA ALA A 271 -23.36 11.40 7.73
C ALA A 271 -22.86 11.60 9.17
N GLY A 272 -21.54 11.58 9.40
CA GLY A 272 -20.94 11.78 10.72
C GLY A 272 -21.09 10.60 11.69
N TYR A 273 -21.36 9.39 11.20
CA TYR A 273 -21.53 8.23 12.08
C TYR A 273 -20.18 7.73 12.62
N VAL A 274 -19.13 7.86 11.82
CA VAL A 274 -17.77 7.37 12.08
C VAL A 274 -16.74 8.23 11.35
N PRO A 275 -15.46 8.23 11.78
CA PRO A 275 -14.40 8.98 11.11
C PRO A 275 -14.04 8.39 9.74
N ASN A 276 -13.39 9.20 8.91
CA ASN A 276 -12.96 8.83 7.55
C ASN A 276 -11.94 7.67 7.53
N GLU A 277 -11.19 7.46 8.61
CA GLU A 277 -10.20 6.40 8.75
C GLU A 277 -10.79 4.98 8.62
N LEU A 278 -12.10 4.84 8.90
CA LEU A 278 -12.84 3.60 8.79
C LEU A 278 -13.47 3.40 7.39
N GLN A 279 -13.34 4.37 6.48
CA GLN A 279 -13.96 4.31 5.18
C GLN A 279 -13.34 3.21 4.31
N VAL A 280 -14.16 2.28 3.84
CA VAL A 280 -13.80 1.27 2.82
C VAL A 280 -14.32 1.72 1.46
N GLY A 281 -13.52 1.53 0.43
CA GLY A 281 -13.89 1.85 -0.95
C GLY A 281 -12.78 2.54 -1.73
N GLN A 282 -13.07 2.90 -2.98
CA GLN A 282 -12.14 3.54 -3.91
C GLN A 282 -11.51 4.84 -3.35
N THR A 283 -12.29 5.63 -2.61
CA THR A 283 -11.85 6.88 -1.97
C THR A 283 -11.46 6.69 -0.50
N GLY A 284 -11.49 5.45 0.00
CA GLY A 284 -11.09 5.07 1.35
C GLY A 284 -9.94 4.05 1.30
N LYS A 285 -9.97 3.10 2.22
CA LYS A 285 -9.04 1.96 2.25
C LYS A 285 -9.54 0.85 1.33
N ILE A 286 -8.60 0.25 0.59
CA ILE A 286 -8.79 -1.02 -0.12
C ILE A 286 -8.38 -2.12 0.85
N VAL A 287 -9.27 -3.09 1.06
CA VAL A 287 -9.09 -4.20 2.00
C VAL A 287 -9.35 -5.52 1.28
N ALA A 288 -8.67 -6.58 1.71
CA ALA A 288 -8.90 -7.94 1.22
C ALA A 288 -8.81 -8.95 2.39
N PRO A 289 -9.71 -8.83 3.40
CA PRO A 289 -9.73 -9.74 4.54
C PRO A 289 -10.10 -11.17 4.13
N GLN A 290 -9.87 -12.10 5.06
CA GLN A 290 -10.38 -13.46 4.93
C GLN A 290 -11.92 -13.49 5.04
N LEU A 291 -12.49 -12.60 5.86
CA LEU A 291 -13.92 -12.44 6.02
C LEU A 291 -14.30 -10.96 6.02
N TYR A 292 -15.21 -10.59 5.12
CA TYR A 292 -15.84 -9.27 5.07
C TYR A 292 -17.32 -9.40 5.37
N MET A 293 -17.80 -8.74 6.42
CA MET A 293 -19.22 -8.74 6.79
C MET A 293 -19.82 -7.36 6.54
N ALA A 294 -20.82 -7.25 5.67
CA ALA A 294 -21.43 -6.01 5.25
C ALA A 294 -22.86 -5.89 5.81
N PHE A 295 -23.08 -4.97 6.75
CA PHE A 295 -24.37 -4.74 7.38
C PHE A 295 -25.01 -3.43 6.91
N GLY A 296 -26.13 -3.54 6.21
CA GLY A 296 -26.85 -2.37 5.69
C GLY A 296 -26.06 -1.58 4.64
N VAL A 297 -25.23 -2.27 3.86
CA VAL A 297 -24.42 -1.71 2.78
C VAL A 297 -25.12 -1.98 1.45
N SER A 298 -25.37 -0.96 0.64
CA SER A 298 -26.06 -1.13 -0.65
C SER A 298 -25.21 -1.79 -1.73
N GLY A 299 -23.88 -1.66 -1.67
CA GLY A 299 -22.97 -2.19 -2.70
C GLY A 299 -22.76 -1.23 -3.87
N ALA A 300 -22.66 0.08 -3.62
CA ALA A 300 -22.21 1.02 -4.64
C ALA A 300 -20.85 0.57 -5.21
N ILE A 301 -20.63 0.76 -6.52
CA ILE A 301 -19.41 0.32 -7.22
C ILE A 301 -18.14 0.84 -6.53
N GLN A 302 -18.17 2.07 -6.02
CA GLN A 302 -17.06 2.68 -5.32
C GLN A 302 -16.75 1.97 -3.99
N HIS A 303 -17.75 1.42 -3.30
CA HIS A 303 -17.56 0.62 -2.09
C HIS A 303 -17.01 -0.76 -2.44
N ILE A 304 -17.64 -1.45 -3.40
CA ILE A 304 -17.24 -2.79 -3.86
C ILE A 304 -15.79 -2.79 -4.35
N ALA A 305 -15.36 -1.76 -5.08
CA ALA A 305 -13.98 -1.64 -5.55
C ALA A 305 -12.93 -1.69 -4.43
N GLY A 306 -13.30 -1.35 -3.19
CA GLY A 306 -12.41 -1.42 -2.03
C GLY A 306 -12.47 -2.72 -1.24
N MET A 307 -13.36 -3.67 -1.57
CA MET A 307 -13.52 -4.92 -0.79
C MET A 307 -13.80 -6.18 -1.62
N ARG A 308 -13.92 -6.06 -2.95
CA ARG A 308 -14.22 -7.19 -3.85
C ARG A 308 -13.22 -8.34 -3.82
N ASP A 309 -11.99 -8.06 -3.39
CA ASP A 309 -10.91 -9.05 -3.31
C ASP A 309 -10.91 -9.77 -1.95
N SER A 310 -11.92 -9.55 -1.10
CA SER A 310 -12.12 -10.30 0.15
C SER A 310 -12.38 -11.78 -0.16
N LYS A 311 -11.84 -12.70 0.65
CA LYS A 311 -11.99 -14.14 0.38
C LYS A 311 -13.41 -14.66 0.56
N VAL A 312 -14.11 -14.14 1.57
CA VAL A 312 -15.51 -14.45 1.86
C VAL A 312 -16.25 -13.16 2.18
N ILE A 313 -17.34 -12.90 1.48
CA ILE A 313 -18.21 -11.74 1.65
C ILE A 313 -19.57 -12.21 2.18
N VAL A 314 -19.92 -11.76 3.38
CA VAL A 314 -21.23 -11.96 3.99
C VAL A 314 -21.97 -10.63 3.94
N ALA A 315 -23.20 -10.61 3.44
CA ALA A 315 -24.01 -9.40 3.35
C ALA A 315 -25.36 -9.57 4.06
N VAL A 316 -25.73 -8.57 4.87
CA VAL A 316 -27.05 -8.44 5.48
C VAL A 316 -27.66 -7.13 5.02
N ASN A 317 -28.80 -7.20 4.34
CA ASN A 317 -29.52 -6.02 3.88
C ASN A 317 -31.03 -6.27 3.92
N LYS A 318 -31.81 -5.23 4.20
CA LYS A 318 -33.28 -5.31 4.18
C LYS A 318 -33.84 -5.31 2.76
N ASP A 319 -33.13 -4.67 1.84
CA ASP A 319 -33.47 -4.63 0.41
C ASP A 319 -32.88 -5.87 -0.29
N ALA A 320 -33.74 -6.78 -0.73
CA ALA A 320 -33.36 -8.01 -1.41
C ALA A 320 -32.67 -7.75 -2.77
N ASP A 321 -32.89 -6.59 -3.37
CA ASP A 321 -32.32 -6.21 -4.66
C ASP A 321 -31.02 -5.40 -4.51
N ALA A 322 -30.49 -5.27 -3.28
CA ALA A 322 -29.27 -4.51 -3.02
C ALA A 322 -28.07 -5.07 -3.83
N PRO A 323 -27.36 -4.22 -4.61
CA PRO A 323 -26.21 -4.64 -5.41
C PRO A 323 -25.10 -5.40 -4.67
N ILE A 324 -24.97 -5.22 -3.34
CA ILE A 324 -24.01 -5.98 -2.52
C ILE A 324 -24.18 -7.49 -2.65
N PHE A 325 -25.42 -7.99 -2.88
CA PHE A 325 -25.68 -9.41 -3.02
C PHE A 325 -25.09 -10.00 -4.31
N GLN A 326 -24.77 -9.18 -5.31
CA GLN A 326 -24.12 -9.64 -6.55
C GLN A 326 -22.68 -10.09 -6.32
N VAL A 327 -22.06 -9.65 -5.23
CA VAL A 327 -20.67 -9.98 -4.86
C VAL A 327 -20.57 -10.73 -3.54
N ALA A 328 -21.69 -11.02 -2.88
CA ALA A 328 -21.70 -11.73 -1.61
C ALA A 328 -21.70 -13.25 -1.82
N ASP A 329 -20.83 -13.95 -1.09
CA ASP A 329 -20.84 -15.42 -1.02
C ASP A 329 -22.03 -15.91 -0.17
N TYR A 330 -22.38 -15.14 0.87
CA TYR A 330 -23.54 -15.40 1.73
C TYR A 330 -24.37 -14.15 1.89
N GLY A 331 -25.64 -14.20 1.47
CA GLY A 331 -26.60 -13.11 1.60
C GLY A 331 -27.74 -13.47 2.54
N LEU A 332 -28.08 -12.57 3.46
CA LEU A 332 -29.28 -12.66 4.30
C LEU A 332 -30.12 -11.40 4.14
N VAL A 333 -31.37 -11.57 3.70
CA VAL A 333 -32.35 -10.49 3.63
C VAL A 333 -33.01 -10.33 4.99
N GLY A 334 -32.82 -9.19 5.65
CA GLY A 334 -33.40 -8.94 6.96
C GLY A 334 -32.95 -7.65 7.62
N ASP A 335 -33.46 -7.38 8.82
CA ASP A 335 -33.10 -6.19 9.59
C ASP A 335 -31.77 -6.39 10.33
N LEU A 336 -30.80 -5.52 10.06
CA LEU A 336 -29.50 -5.53 10.72
C LEU A 336 -29.62 -5.34 12.24
N PHE A 337 -30.66 -4.66 12.72
CA PHE A 337 -30.87 -4.40 14.15
C PHE A 337 -31.34 -5.65 14.91
N GLU A 338 -31.86 -6.66 14.22
CA GLU A 338 -32.23 -7.96 14.80
C GLU A 338 -31.09 -8.97 14.60
N ILE A 339 -30.53 -9.01 13.39
CA ILE A 339 -29.53 -10.00 13.00
C ILE A 339 -28.19 -9.79 13.73
N ILE A 340 -27.70 -8.56 13.87
CA ILE A 340 -26.40 -8.33 14.55
C ILE A 340 -26.45 -8.80 16.01
N PRO A 341 -27.43 -8.42 16.83
CA PRO A 341 -27.56 -8.96 18.18
C PRO A 341 -27.67 -10.48 18.25
N GLU A 342 -28.46 -11.10 17.37
CA GLU A 342 -28.61 -12.57 17.33
C GLU A 342 -27.29 -13.27 16.97
N LEU A 343 -26.53 -12.71 16.02
CA LEU A 343 -25.18 -13.19 15.70
C LEU A 343 -24.24 -13.05 16.90
N ILE A 344 -24.27 -11.91 17.60
CA ILE A 344 -23.47 -11.70 18.80
C ILE A 344 -23.82 -12.75 19.85
N GLU A 345 -25.08 -13.12 20.05
CA GLU A 345 -25.48 -14.14 21.02
C GLU A 345 -24.97 -15.54 20.63
N LYS A 346 -25.13 -15.92 19.35
CA LYS A 346 -24.81 -17.26 18.86
C LYS A 346 -23.32 -17.52 18.65
N LEU A 347 -22.53 -16.48 18.38
CA LEU A 347 -21.10 -16.63 18.17
C LEU A 347 -20.39 -16.94 19.50
N PRO A 348 -19.47 -17.92 19.53
CA PRO A 348 -18.65 -18.15 20.71
C PRO A 348 -17.75 -16.93 20.98
N GLU A 349 -17.30 -16.78 22.23
CA GLU A 349 -16.24 -15.82 22.53
C GLU A 349 -14.94 -16.22 21.82
N LYS A 350 -14.08 -15.22 21.58
CA LYS A 350 -12.79 -15.37 20.91
C LYS A 350 -11.99 -16.51 21.54
N LYS A 351 -11.51 -17.45 20.73
CA LYS A 351 -10.47 -18.41 21.14
C LYS A 351 -9.09 -17.78 21.06
#